data_AF-A0A846QTD0-F1
#
_entry.id   AF-A0A846QTD0-F1
#
_cell.length_a   1.000
_cell.length_b   1.000
_cell.length_c   1.000
_cell.angle_alpha   90.00
_cell.angle_beta   90.00
_cell.angle_gamma   90.00
#
_symmetry.space_group_name_H-M   'P 1'
#
loop_
_entity.id
_entity.type
_entity.pdbx_description
1 polymer ?
#
loop_
_entity_poly.entity_id
_entity_poly.type
_entity_poly.pdbx_seq_one_letter_code
_entity_poly.pdbx_strand_id
1 'polypeptide(L)'
;MTFRLSYCGVFAAFFLLIGCGSTSLVTTPIENIDTIPLKIADLTGAEKRNWGHLDLLKDTIPGMSIDKAYSEIIGRKKGKKVIVAVLDSGVDLEHEDLDDVLWTNTKEIKGNGKDDDQNGYIDDIHGYNFLGESYNEQLEYTRILRLKLGDAVLQAKAKAELDKEYQKALQNKQQYEQILQAVKNADAAVQKELGKETYTKKELASIKTEDQAMQQNISILMQMYNYADSIPEVLEELTGGIKHFVEQLNYNLKVDFDGRAVVGDDPYDITDTGYGNGNPQAIGEDEDHGSHVAGIIAAERNNGIGANGVANNVAIMSIRAVPNGDEYDKDIALGIRYAVDNGAKIINGSFGKSFSPKAEWVYDAIKYAAANDVLIIHAAGNDGKDLDNPSNPNFPNDQINNGAEIADNLITVGALDSKYGSEVVASYSNYGAINVDIFAPGTDIYSTIPNNKYEFMPGTSMAAPAVAGIAALIRSQYPKLTAPEVKNIIMQSGLSIKTPVILSGDASKTTTFDKISKSGKIANAYNALIMAEMVSKGKINSYEGE
;
A
#
# COMPACT_ATOMS: atom_id res chain seq x y z
N MET A 1 69.86 25.19 -46.58
CA MET A 1 70.49 26.44 -47.05
C MET A 1 69.38 27.28 -47.67
N THR A 2 69.16 28.51 -47.16
CA THR A 2 68.42 29.65 -47.77
C THR A 2 66.96 29.49 -48.21
N PHE A 3 66.07 30.47 -48.11
CA PHE A 3 65.78 31.60 -47.22
C PHE A 3 64.34 32.01 -47.62
N ARG A 4 63.59 32.56 -46.66
CA ARG A 4 62.25 33.18 -46.69
C ARG A 4 61.72 33.69 -48.05
N LEU A 5 60.39 33.66 -48.20
CA LEU A 5 59.62 34.85 -48.62
C LEU A 5 58.17 34.80 -48.08
N SER A 6 57.74 35.88 -47.45
CA SER A 6 56.38 36.14 -46.96
C SER A 6 55.48 36.66 -48.09
N TYR A 7 54.20 36.30 -48.10
CA TYR A 7 53.12 37.14 -48.66
C TYR A 7 51.82 36.92 -47.88
N CYS A 8 51.29 38.00 -47.30
CA CYS A 8 49.96 38.09 -46.72
C CYS A 8 48.88 38.04 -47.81
N GLY A 9 47.84 37.23 -47.60
CA GLY A 9 46.59 37.24 -48.35
C GLY A 9 45.41 37.08 -47.38
N VAL A 10 44.54 38.08 -47.39
CA VAL A 10 43.37 38.28 -46.52
C VAL A 10 42.36 37.13 -46.67
N PHE A 11 41.98 36.48 -45.57
CA PHE A 11 40.87 35.51 -45.52
C PHE A 11 39.67 36.12 -44.78
N ALA A 12 38.53 36.19 -45.48
CA ALA A 12 37.25 36.54 -44.93
C ALA A 12 36.76 35.43 -43.98
N ALA A 13 36.49 35.77 -42.72
CA ALA A 13 35.92 34.86 -41.74
C ALA A 13 34.41 34.71 -41.97
N PHE A 14 33.99 33.53 -42.42
CA PHE A 14 32.60 33.08 -42.35
C PHE A 14 32.28 32.75 -40.88
N PHE A 15 31.39 33.54 -40.27
CA PHE A 15 30.73 33.17 -39.02
C PHE A 15 29.72 32.06 -39.30
N LEU A 16 30.06 30.82 -38.93
CA LEU A 16 29.10 29.74 -38.78
C LEU A 16 28.39 29.92 -37.43
N LEU A 17 27.14 30.40 -37.50
CA LEU A 17 26.19 30.34 -36.39
C LEU A 17 25.82 28.88 -36.14
N ILE A 18 26.45 28.26 -35.13
CA ILE A 18 25.97 27.00 -34.56
C ILE A 18 24.75 27.34 -33.71
N GLY A 19 23.57 27.10 -34.27
CA GLY A 19 22.33 27.07 -33.50
C GLY A 19 22.37 25.88 -32.55
N CYS A 20 22.51 26.13 -31.25
CA CYS A 20 22.19 25.16 -30.21
C CYS A 20 20.68 24.95 -30.19
N GLY A 21 20.16 24.11 -31.09
CA GLY A 21 18.85 23.50 -30.92
C GLY A 21 18.96 22.42 -29.86
N SER A 22 18.38 22.65 -28.68
CA SER A 22 18.16 21.59 -27.71
C SER A 22 17.28 20.52 -28.35
N THR A 23 17.85 19.39 -28.71
CA THR A 23 17.07 18.22 -29.12
C THR A 23 16.24 17.78 -27.93
N SER A 24 14.91 17.97 -27.98
CA SER A 24 14.02 17.27 -27.06
C SER A 24 14.20 15.78 -27.31
N LEU A 25 14.70 15.04 -26.33
CA LEU A 25 14.63 13.58 -26.35
C LEU A 25 13.16 13.21 -26.61
N VAL A 26 12.92 12.48 -27.69
CA VAL A 26 11.61 11.88 -27.96
C VAL A 26 11.51 10.71 -26.99
N THR A 27 10.76 10.88 -25.91
CA THR A 27 10.45 9.80 -24.97
C THR A 27 9.45 8.85 -25.63
N THR A 28 9.80 7.57 -25.71
CA THR A 28 8.92 6.52 -26.25
C THR A 28 8.42 5.63 -25.12
N PRO A 29 7.11 5.32 -25.04
CA PRO A 29 6.58 4.36 -24.08
C PRO A 29 7.24 2.98 -24.20
N ILE A 30 7.24 2.23 -23.09
CA ILE A 30 7.64 0.82 -23.08
C ILE A 30 6.47 -0.03 -23.61
N GLU A 31 6.68 -0.75 -24.71
CA GLU A 31 5.61 -1.52 -25.38
C GLU A 31 5.77 -3.05 -25.33
N ASN A 32 6.97 -3.60 -25.10
CA ASN A 32 7.19 -5.05 -25.18
C ASN A 32 8.11 -5.57 -24.06
N ILE A 33 7.53 -6.33 -23.13
CA ILE A 33 8.22 -6.92 -21.97
C ILE A 33 8.27 -8.46 -22.00
N ASP A 34 7.69 -9.10 -23.01
CA ASP A 34 7.50 -10.56 -23.03
C ASP A 34 8.78 -11.35 -23.39
N THR A 35 9.81 -10.67 -23.89
CA THR A 35 11.11 -11.29 -24.21
C THR A 35 12.14 -11.12 -23.09
N ILE A 36 11.75 -10.57 -21.94
CA ILE A 36 12.66 -10.32 -20.83
C ILE A 36 12.97 -11.65 -20.12
N PRO A 37 14.25 -12.02 -19.97
CA PRO A 37 14.62 -13.23 -19.24
C PRO A 37 14.22 -13.12 -17.78
N LEU A 38 13.79 -14.23 -17.18
CA LEU A 38 13.52 -14.30 -15.75
C LEU A 38 14.81 -14.00 -14.97
N LYS A 39 14.72 -13.13 -13.96
CA LYS A 39 15.79 -13.00 -12.97
C LYS A 39 15.80 -14.26 -12.12
N ILE A 40 16.91 -15.01 -12.17
CA ILE A 40 17.08 -16.28 -11.43
C ILE A 40 17.89 -16.06 -10.13
N ALA A 41 18.63 -14.95 -10.04
CA ALA A 41 19.39 -14.60 -8.84
C ALA A 41 18.51 -13.88 -7.82
N ASP A 42 18.77 -14.15 -6.54
CA ASP A 42 18.14 -13.44 -5.43
C ASP A 42 18.41 -11.93 -5.51
N LEU A 43 17.45 -11.14 -5.03
CA LEU A 43 17.63 -9.71 -4.91
C LEU A 43 18.73 -9.38 -3.89
N THR A 44 19.62 -8.47 -4.28
CA THR A 44 20.55 -7.84 -3.32
C THR A 44 19.77 -7.07 -2.26
N GLY A 45 20.37 -6.81 -1.08
CA GLY A 45 19.66 -6.06 -0.03
C GLY A 45 19.22 -4.64 -0.44
N ALA A 46 19.97 -4.00 -1.35
CA ALA A 46 19.58 -2.71 -1.91
C ALA A 46 18.42 -2.83 -2.90
N GLU A 47 18.41 -3.88 -3.74
CA GLU A 47 17.28 -4.17 -4.62
C GLU A 47 16.04 -4.51 -3.80
N LYS A 48 16.12 -5.35 -2.76
CA LYS A 48 14.97 -5.68 -1.89
C LYS A 48 14.31 -4.43 -1.31
N ARG A 49 15.10 -3.50 -0.76
CA ARG A 49 14.56 -2.26 -0.17
C ARG A 49 13.93 -1.28 -1.18
N ASN A 50 14.21 -1.42 -2.48
CA ASN A 50 13.81 -0.43 -3.49
C ASN A 50 13.13 -1.06 -4.72
N TRP A 51 12.75 -2.35 -4.67
CA TRP A 51 12.39 -3.10 -5.88
C TRP A 51 11.18 -2.51 -6.61
N GLY A 52 10.22 -1.96 -5.86
CA GLY A 52 9.04 -1.29 -6.42
C GLY A 52 9.37 -0.06 -7.28
N HIS A 53 10.56 0.52 -7.12
CA HIS A 53 11.02 1.70 -7.87
C HIS A 53 11.79 1.36 -9.15
N LEU A 54 12.20 0.10 -9.29
CA LEU A 54 13.06 -0.37 -10.39
C LEU A 54 12.30 -0.50 -11.72
N ASP A 55 13.04 -0.64 -12.81
CA ASP A 55 12.52 -0.75 -14.18
C ASP A 55 12.67 -2.19 -14.69
N LEU A 56 11.59 -2.75 -15.22
CA LEU A 56 11.57 -4.14 -15.66
C LEU A 56 12.53 -4.43 -16.83
N LEU A 57 12.72 -3.49 -17.76
CA LEU A 57 13.63 -3.68 -18.90
C LEU A 57 15.10 -3.58 -18.49
N LYS A 58 15.41 -2.65 -17.60
CA LYS A 58 16.77 -2.34 -17.17
C LYS A 58 17.24 -3.28 -16.07
N ASP A 59 16.38 -3.56 -15.10
CA ASP A 59 16.73 -4.22 -13.84
C ASP A 59 16.16 -5.65 -13.76
N THR A 60 15.34 -6.08 -14.72
CA THR A 60 14.64 -7.39 -14.75
C THR A 60 13.69 -7.64 -13.58
N ILE A 61 13.29 -6.56 -12.90
CA ILE A 61 12.43 -6.57 -11.71
C ILE A 61 11.14 -5.81 -12.05
N PRO A 62 9.94 -6.35 -11.75
CA PRO A 62 8.65 -5.78 -12.13
C PRO A 62 8.24 -4.59 -11.25
N GLY A 63 9.14 -3.61 -11.10
CA GLY A 63 8.86 -2.34 -10.45
C GLY A 63 8.15 -1.35 -11.38
N MET A 64 7.74 -0.20 -10.82
CA MET A 64 6.94 0.81 -11.52
C MET A 64 7.78 1.83 -12.30
N SER A 65 9.09 1.59 -12.47
CA SER A 65 10.02 2.50 -13.17
C SER A 65 10.08 3.91 -12.57
N ILE A 66 9.97 4.03 -11.25
CA ILE A 66 9.98 5.29 -10.51
C ILE A 66 11.34 5.99 -10.65
N ASP A 67 12.44 5.28 -10.43
CA ASP A 67 13.78 5.88 -10.48
C ASP A 67 14.14 6.36 -11.90
N LYS A 68 13.65 5.64 -12.91
CA LYS A 68 13.75 6.05 -14.31
C LYS A 68 12.93 7.31 -14.60
N ALA A 69 11.69 7.38 -14.11
CA ALA A 69 10.85 8.57 -14.24
C ALA A 69 11.51 9.81 -13.63
N TYR A 70 12.12 9.67 -12.44
CA TYR A 70 12.88 10.76 -11.83
C TYR A 70 14.10 11.19 -12.65
N SER A 71 14.90 10.23 -13.11
CA SER A 71 16.15 10.53 -13.82
C SER A 71 15.93 11.12 -15.22
N GLU A 72 14.91 10.66 -15.95
CA GLU A 72 14.74 11.00 -17.37
C GLU A 72 13.61 12.01 -17.65
N ILE A 73 12.53 12.02 -16.87
CA ILE A 73 11.33 12.84 -17.16
C ILE A 73 11.20 14.02 -16.19
N ILE A 74 11.23 13.75 -14.89
CA ILE A 74 11.04 14.77 -13.84
C ILE A 74 12.31 15.62 -13.72
N GLY A 75 13.46 14.98 -13.54
CA GLY A 75 14.75 15.65 -13.36
C GLY A 75 14.68 16.75 -12.31
N ARG A 76 14.90 18.00 -12.74
CA ARG A 76 14.84 19.20 -11.87
C ARG A 76 13.53 20.00 -12.00
N LYS A 77 12.52 19.47 -12.69
CA LYS A 77 11.23 20.15 -12.86
C LYS A 77 10.56 20.29 -11.50
N LYS A 78 10.07 21.49 -11.20
CA LYS A 78 9.26 21.76 -10.02
C LYS A 78 7.79 21.51 -10.35
N GLY A 79 7.15 20.64 -9.59
CA GLY A 79 5.70 20.41 -9.66
C GLY A 79 4.93 21.30 -8.69
N LYS A 80 3.60 21.17 -8.68
CA LYS A 80 2.73 21.73 -7.63
C LYS A 80 2.60 20.75 -6.47
N LYS A 81 2.59 21.28 -5.24
CA LYS A 81 2.39 20.44 -4.06
C LYS A 81 1.01 19.79 -4.12
N VAL A 82 0.94 18.47 -3.94
CA VAL A 82 -0.31 17.70 -3.96
C VAL A 82 -0.60 17.19 -2.55
N ILE A 83 -1.81 17.45 -2.05
CA ILE A 83 -2.26 16.89 -0.78
C ILE A 83 -2.79 15.47 -1.03
N VAL A 84 -2.23 14.50 -0.31
CA VAL A 84 -2.63 13.10 -0.34
C VAL A 84 -3.12 12.73 1.05
N ALA A 85 -4.39 12.33 1.17
CA ALA A 85 -4.92 11.83 2.42
C ALA A 85 -4.63 10.34 2.57
N VAL A 86 -4.12 9.94 3.73
CA VAL A 86 -3.95 8.55 4.15
C VAL A 86 -5.09 8.25 5.12
N LEU A 87 -6.14 7.61 4.62
CA LEU A 87 -7.29 7.17 5.42
C LEU A 87 -7.01 5.76 5.93
N ASP A 88 -6.53 5.67 7.17
CA ASP A 88 -5.88 4.46 7.69
C ASP A 88 -5.92 4.44 9.23
N SER A 89 -4.96 3.77 9.87
CA SER A 89 -4.80 3.64 11.32
C SER A 89 -4.15 4.86 11.99
N GLY A 90 -3.79 5.88 11.20
CA GLY A 90 -3.00 7.02 11.67
C GLY A 90 -1.53 6.91 11.24
N VAL A 91 -0.81 8.01 11.38
CA VAL A 91 0.57 8.17 10.90
C VAL A 91 1.41 8.64 12.07
N ASP A 92 2.64 8.13 12.20
CA ASP A 92 3.63 8.69 13.09
C ASP A 92 4.07 10.06 12.56
N LEU A 93 3.47 11.12 13.12
CA LEU A 93 3.70 12.52 12.75
C LEU A 93 5.08 13.03 13.21
N GLU A 94 5.81 12.24 13.99
CA GLU A 94 7.16 12.56 14.48
C GLU A 94 8.25 11.75 13.77
N HIS A 95 7.88 10.95 12.76
CA HIS A 95 8.83 10.12 12.03
C HIS A 95 9.80 10.97 11.19
N GLU A 96 11.11 10.75 11.36
CA GLU A 96 12.21 11.54 10.76
C GLU A 96 12.26 11.53 9.21
N ASP A 97 11.54 10.62 8.60
CA ASP A 97 11.46 10.44 7.14
C ASP A 97 10.11 10.95 6.56
N LEU A 98 9.25 11.50 7.44
CA LEU A 98 7.90 12.01 7.09
C LEU A 98 7.65 13.46 7.53
N ASP A 99 8.48 14.03 8.40
CA ASP A 99 8.20 15.31 9.08
C ASP A 99 8.13 16.52 8.13
N ASP A 100 8.92 16.57 7.05
CA ASP A 100 8.82 17.67 6.05
C ASP A 100 7.69 17.46 5.01
N VAL A 101 7.03 16.30 5.02
CA VAL A 101 5.98 15.97 4.05
C VAL A 101 4.58 15.93 4.66
N LEU A 102 4.38 16.33 5.92
CA LEU A 102 3.04 16.42 6.51
C LEU A 102 2.24 17.60 5.94
N TRP A 103 0.94 17.37 5.73
CA TRP A 103 -0.03 18.44 5.53
C TRP A 103 -0.23 19.20 6.85
N THR A 104 -0.50 20.50 6.77
CA THR A 104 -0.80 21.32 7.96
C THR A 104 -2.01 22.20 7.68
N ASN A 105 -3.06 22.09 8.50
CA ASN A 105 -4.16 23.03 8.49
C ASN A 105 -3.68 24.37 9.06
N THR A 106 -3.29 25.30 8.19
CA THR A 106 -2.80 26.62 8.62
C THR A 106 -3.89 27.54 9.17
N LYS A 107 -5.15 27.12 9.13
CA LYS A 107 -6.29 27.88 9.66
C LYS A 107 -6.57 27.55 11.13
N GLU A 108 -6.03 26.45 11.64
CA GLU A 108 -6.15 26.03 13.04
C GLU A 108 -4.99 26.53 13.90
N ILE A 109 -5.27 26.73 15.20
CA ILE A 109 -4.26 27.06 16.21
C ILE A 109 -4.06 25.85 17.13
N LYS A 110 -2.95 25.15 16.92
CA LYS A 110 -2.59 23.92 17.65
C LYS A 110 -2.85 24.00 19.16
N GLY A 111 -3.76 23.16 19.64
CA GLY A 111 -3.96 22.86 21.05
C GLY A 111 -4.77 23.92 21.80
N ASN A 112 -5.58 24.70 21.09
CA ASN A 112 -6.42 25.72 21.72
C ASN A 112 -7.82 25.19 22.12
N GLY A 113 -8.16 23.96 21.72
CA GLY A 113 -9.42 23.29 22.04
C GLY A 113 -10.61 23.82 21.24
N LYS A 114 -10.39 24.44 20.09
CA LYS A 114 -11.42 25.04 19.24
C LYS A 114 -11.28 24.58 17.80
N ASP A 115 -12.39 24.71 17.08
CA ASP A 115 -12.46 24.64 15.64
C ASP A 115 -12.35 26.10 15.14
N ASP A 116 -11.13 26.55 14.85
CA ASP A 116 -10.84 27.93 14.49
C ASP A 116 -11.31 28.26 13.07
N ASP A 117 -11.28 27.27 12.17
CA ASP A 117 -11.67 27.43 10.77
C ASP A 117 -13.15 27.11 10.49
N GLN A 118 -13.88 26.63 11.50
CA GLN A 118 -15.30 26.28 11.49
C GLN A 118 -15.63 25.16 10.49
N ASN A 119 -14.71 24.22 10.28
CA ASN A 119 -14.90 23.06 9.41
C ASN A 119 -15.60 21.87 10.12
N GLY A 120 -15.83 21.97 11.43
CA GLY A 120 -16.46 20.94 12.27
C GLY A 120 -15.47 20.04 13.02
N TYR A 121 -14.16 20.26 12.87
CA TYR A 121 -13.09 19.39 13.37
C TYR A 121 -12.12 20.17 14.26
N ILE A 122 -12.27 20.00 15.58
CA ILE A 122 -11.43 20.69 16.56
C ILE A 122 -9.96 20.29 16.44
N ASP A 123 -9.06 21.28 16.37
CA ASP A 123 -7.61 21.15 16.39
C ASP A 123 -7.05 20.17 15.32
N ASP A 124 -7.62 20.11 14.12
CA ASP A 124 -7.26 19.16 13.04
C ASP A 124 -5.97 19.53 12.28
N ILE A 125 -4.85 19.69 13.02
CA ILE A 125 -3.60 20.28 12.51
C ILE A 125 -2.96 19.48 11.38
N HIS A 126 -2.87 18.16 11.49
CA HIS A 126 -2.24 17.29 10.48
C HIS A 126 -3.23 16.30 9.86
N GLY A 127 -4.52 16.51 10.13
CA GLY A 127 -5.61 15.62 9.80
C GLY A 127 -6.48 15.33 11.02
N TYR A 128 -7.28 14.26 10.98
CA TYR A 128 -8.30 14.00 12.00
C TYR A 128 -8.41 12.54 12.42
N ASN A 129 -8.77 12.31 13.68
CA ASN A 129 -8.95 10.99 14.28
C ASN A 129 -10.43 10.74 14.62
N PHE A 130 -11.08 9.92 13.80
CA PHE A 130 -12.47 9.51 13.98
C PHE A 130 -12.65 8.43 15.04
N LEU A 131 -11.58 7.72 15.41
CA LEU A 131 -11.63 6.67 16.43
C LEU A 131 -11.52 7.20 17.86
N GLY A 132 -11.16 8.48 18.05
CA GLY A 132 -10.87 9.02 19.38
C GLY A 132 -9.82 8.15 20.10
N GLU A 133 -10.15 7.66 21.29
CA GLU A 133 -9.31 6.75 22.09
C GLU A 133 -9.58 5.26 21.78
N SER A 134 -10.47 4.94 20.84
CA SER A 134 -10.69 3.55 20.44
C SER A 134 -9.51 3.02 19.63
N TYR A 135 -9.21 1.74 19.84
CA TYR A 135 -8.16 1.01 19.13
C TYR A 135 -8.59 -0.42 18.85
N ASN A 136 -8.86 -1.21 19.89
CA ASN A 136 -9.39 -2.56 19.73
C ASN A 136 -10.89 -2.48 19.42
N GLU A 137 -11.30 -3.01 18.27
CA GLU A 137 -12.69 -3.01 17.80
C GLU A 137 -13.13 -4.39 17.31
N GLN A 138 -14.43 -4.55 17.13
CA GLN A 138 -15.02 -5.75 16.56
C GLN A 138 -14.94 -5.75 15.03
N LEU A 139 -14.78 -6.94 14.44
CA LEU A 139 -15.07 -7.12 13.01
C LEU A 139 -16.56 -6.90 12.74
N GLU A 140 -16.91 -6.48 11.53
CA GLU A 140 -18.26 -6.02 11.19
C GLU A 140 -19.30 -7.13 11.39
N TYR A 141 -18.97 -8.38 11.03
CA TYR A 141 -19.88 -9.51 11.27
C TYR A 141 -20.13 -9.78 12.76
N THR A 142 -19.17 -9.49 13.64
CA THR A 142 -19.37 -9.56 15.10
C THR A 142 -20.30 -8.44 15.56
N ARG A 143 -20.11 -7.21 15.03
CA ARG A 143 -20.96 -6.04 15.32
C ARG A 143 -22.41 -6.26 14.88
N ILE A 144 -22.60 -6.83 13.68
CA ILE A 144 -23.92 -7.18 13.14
C ILE A 144 -24.70 -8.06 14.13
N LEU A 145 -24.05 -9.03 14.78
CA LEU A 145 -24.71 -9.92 15.75
C LEU A 145 -24.96 -9.25 17.09
N ARG A 146 -24.00 -8.48 17.60
CA ARG A 146 -24.11 -7.75 18.88
C ARG A 146 -25.27 -6.76 18.84
N LEU A 147 -25.34 -5.98 17.76
CA LEU A 147 -26.30 -4.88 17.58
C LEU A 147 -27.57 -5.30 16.82
N LYS A 148 -27.63 -6.55 16.32
CA LYS A 148 -28.74 -7.11 15.54
C LYS A 148 -29.05 -6.30 14.29
N LEU A 149 -28.01 -5.95 13.55
CA LEU A 149 -28.12 -5.14 12.34
C LEU A 149 -28.66 -5.96 11.16
N GLY A 150 -29.40 -5.29 10.27
CA GLY A 150 -29.95 -5.89 9.05
C GLY A 150 -30.94 -7.01 9.30
N ASP A 151 -31.23 -7.77 8.23
CA ASP A 151 -32.21 -8.84 8.25
C ASP A 151 -31.65 -10.18 8.78
N ALA A 152 -32.52 -11.19 8.88
CA ALA A 152 -32.15 -12.51 9.36
C ALA A 152 -31.14 -13.23 8.45
N VAL A 153 -31.09 -12.90 7.16
CA VAL A 153 -30.16 -13.50 6.19
C VAL A 153 -28.75 -12.96 6.43
N LEU A 154 -28.61 -11.64 6.58
CA LEU A 154 -27.35 -11.01 6.93
C LEU A 154 -26.82 -11.53 8.26
N GLN A 155 -27.66 -11.59 9.30
CA GLN A 155 -27.25 -12.09 10.61
C GLN A 155 -26.85 -13.58 10.57
N ALA A 156 -27.54 -14.42 9.78
CA ALA A 156 -27.15 -15.81 9.60
C ALA A 156 -25.78 -15.95 8.90
N LYS A 157 -25.51 -15.13 7.88
CA LYS A 157 -24.21 -15.09 7.19
C LYS A 157 -23.10 -14.63 8.14
N ALA A 158 -23.36 -13.55 8.90
CA ALA A 158 -22.43 -13.03 9.89
C ALA A 158 -22.11 -14.07 10.99
N LYS A 159 -23.12 -14.82 11.45
CA LYS A 159 -22.93 -15.92 12.41
C LYS A 159 -22.06 -17.04 11.87
N ALA A 160 -22.27 -17.42 10.61
CA ALA A 160 -21.46 -18.47 9.97
C ALA A 160 -19.99 -18.05 9.85
N GLU A 161 -19.73 -16.79 9.47
CA GLU A 161 -18.35 -16.28 9.36
C GLU A 161 -17.70 -16.16 10.74
N LEU A 162 -18.41 -15.63 11.75
CA LEU A 162 -17.91 -15.55 13.12
C LEU A 162 -17.51 -16.93 13.66
N ASP A 163 -18.37 -17.94 13.51
CA ASP A 163 -18.09 -19.29 13.99
C ASP A 163 -16.85 -19.88 13.29
N LYS A 164 -16.73 -19.67 11.98
CA LYS A 164 -15.59 -20.10 11.18
C LYS A 164 -14.28 -19.45 11.66
N GLU A 165 -14.23 -18.13 11.73
CA GLU A 165 -13.02 -17.40 12.09
C GLU A 165 -12.66 -17.60 13.57
N TYR A 166 -13.63 -17.71 14.47
CA TYR A 166 -13.36 -18.05 15.88
C TYR A 166 -12.69 -19.41 16.04
N GLN A 167 -13.21 -20.45 15.37
CA GLN A 167 -12.59 -21.78 15.44
C GLN A 167 -11.19 -21.79 14.81
N LYS A 168 -11.00 -21.08 13.69
CA LYS A 168 -9.71 -20.95 13.02
C LYS A 168 -8.68 -20.22 13.90
N ALA A 169 -9.03 -19.08 14.48
CA ALA A 169 -8.15 -18.32 15.39
C ALA A 169 -7.77 -19.16 16.62
N LEU A 170 -8.72 -19.89 17.20
CA LEU A 170 -8.45 -20.79 18.33
C LEU A 170 -7.48 -21.92 17.96
N GLN A 171 -7.68 -22.56 16.80
CA GLN A 171 -6.79 -23.63 16.32
C GLN A 171 -5.39 -23.10 16.01
N ASN A 172 -5.28 -21.97 15.31
CA ASN A 172 -4.00 -21.36 14.98
C ASN A 172 -3.25 -20.94 16.24
N LYS A 173 -3.93 -20.32 17.22
CA LYS A 173 -3.35 -20.00 18.53
C LYS A 173 -2.74 -21.23 19.19
N GLN A 174 -3.50 -22.33 19.28
CA GLN A 174 -3.02 -23.57 19.89
C GLN A 174 -1.83 -24.16 19.13
N GLN A 175 -1.85 -24.10 17.80
CA GLN A 175 -0.74 -24.57 16.96
C GLN A 175 0.53 -23.74 17.19
N TYR A 176 0.41 -22.41 17.20
CA TYR A 176 1.55 -21.53 17.46
C TYR A 176 2.10 -21.70 18.87
N GLU A 177 1.24 -21.86 19.88
CA GLU A 177 1.67 -22.15 21.27
C GLU A 177 2.46 -23.46 21.35
N GLN A 178 2.04 -24.51 20.61
CA GLN A 178 2.77 -25.78 20.55
C GLN A 178 4.12 -25.63 19.85
N ILE A 179 4.17 -24.92 18.71
CA ILE A 179 5.43 -24.66 17.98
C ILE A 179 6.38 -23.85 18.87
N LEU A 180 5.91 -22.76 19.47
CA LEU A 180 6.71 -21.91 20.35
C LEU A 180 7.34 -22.73 21.49
N GLN A 181 6.56 -23.59 22.15
CA GLN A 181 7.08 -24.42 23.22
C GLN A 181 8.11 -25.44 22.71
N ALA A 182 7.89 -26.04 21.55
CA ALA A 182 8.83 -26.96 20.92
C ALA A 182 10.15 -26.27 20.56
N VAL A 183 10.09 -25.08 19.94
CA VAL A 183 11.27 -24.28 19.57
C VAL A 183 12.02 -23.82 20.82
N LYS A 184 11.34 -23.31 21.85
CA LYS A 184 11.98 -22.92 23.13
C LYS A 184 12.73 -24.08 23.79
N ASN A 185 12.11 -25.27 23.81
CA ASN A 185 12.74 -26.45 24.39
C ASN A 185 13.95 -26.92 23.59
N ALA A 186 13.84 -26.92 22.25
CA ALA A 186 14.93 -27.30 21.36
C ALA A 186 16.10 -26.30 21.45
N ASP A 187 15.80 -25.00 21.46
CA ASP A 187 16.78 -23.92 21.57
C ASP A 187 17.57 -24.04 22.88
N ALA A 188 16.87 -24.18 24.01
CA ALA A 188 17.52 -24.34 25.32
C ALA A 188 18.45 -25.57 25.39
N ALA A 189 18.07 -26.68 24.73
CA ALA A 189 18.90 -27.87 24.66
C ALA A 189 20.17 -27.64 23.82
N VAL A 190 20.04 -26.98 22.67
CA VAL A 190 21.18 -26.67 21.79
C VAL A 190 22.10 -25.61 22.39
N GLN A 191 21.57 -24.57 23.03
CA GLN A 191 22.36 -23.58 23.76
C GLN A 191 23.25 -24.25 24.81
N LYS A 192 22.69 -25.23 25.53
CA LYS A 192 23.44 -26.02 26.52
C LYS A 192 24.52 -26.89 25.88
N GLU A 193 24.24 -27.52 24.75
CA GLU A 193 25.21 -28.36 24.01
C GLU A 193 26.38 -27.52 23.46
N LEU A 194 26.09 -26.35 22.90
CA LEU A 194 27.10 -25.45 22.32
C LEU A 194 27.79 -24.56 23.36
N GLY A 195 27.21 -24.42 24.55
CA GLY A 195 27.67 -23.47 25.58
C GLY A 195 27.52 -22.01 25.15
N LYS A 196 26.50 -21.69 24.34
CA LYS A 196 26.26 -20.34 23.79
C LYS A 196 24.77 -19.99 23.87
N GLU A 197 24.48 -18.72 24.09
CA GLU A 197 23.10 -18.20 24.06
C GLU A 197 22.58 -18.03 22.63
N THR A 198 23.46 -17.74 21.67
CA THR A 198 23.11 -17.63 20.25
C THR A 198 24.07 -18.44 19.39
N TYR A 199 23.58 -18.93 18.27
CA TYR A 199 24.31 -19.76 17.32
C TYR A 199 23.71 -19.62 15.93
N THR A 200 24.51 -19.91 14.91
CA THR A 200 24.12 -19.83 13.50
C THR A 200 23.52 -21.14 12.99
N LYS A 201 22.77 -21.10 11.87
CA LYS A 201 22.33 -22.29 11.12
C LYS A 201 23.49 -23.27 10.83
N LYS A 202 24.68 -22.73 10.54
CA LYS A 202 25.89 -23.52 10.27
C LYS A 202 26.42 -24.24 11.52
N GLU A 203 26.42 -23.56 12.66
CA GLU A 203 26.84 -24.17 13.93
C GLU A 203 25.85 -25.26 14.35
N LEU A 204 24.55 -25.01 14.23
CA LEU A 204 23.50 -26.00 14.47
C LEU A 204 23.70 -27.25 13.60
N ALA A 205 23.92 -27.06 12.29
CA ALA A 205 24.16 -28.17 11.36
C ALA A 205 25.47 -28.93 11.61
N SER A 206 26.40 -28.37 12.40
CA SER A 206 27.69 -28.99 12.70
C SER A 206 27.66 -29.92 13.93
N ILE A 207 26.59 -29.88 14.73
CA ILE A 207 26.42 -30.72 15.91
C ILE A 207 26.33 -32.19 15.48
N LYS A 208 27.23 -33.02 16.00
CA LYS A 208 27.23 -34.48 15.79
C LYS A 208 26.83 -35.16 17.08
N THR A 209 25.72 -35.89 17.04
CA THR A 209 25.17 -36.56 18.23
C THR A 209 24.44 -37.85 17.84
N GLU A 210 24.54 -38.85 18.72
CA GLU A 210 23.77 -40.10 18.64
C GLU A 210 22.48 -40.03 19.49
N ASP A 211 22.30 -38.96 20.27
CA ASP A 211 21.09 -38.74 21.06
C ASP A 211 19.91 -38.39 20.15
N GLN A 212 18.91 -39.27 20.12
CA GLN A 212 17.69 -39.09 19.33
C GLN A 212 16.93 -37.82 19.66
N ALA A 213 16.90 -37.40 20.93
CA ALA A 213 16.23 -36.17 21.34
C ALA A 213 16.96 -34.94 20.79
N MET A 214 18.30 -34.94 20.80
CA MET A 214 19.08 -33.85 20.22
C MET A 214 18.94 -33.81 18.69
N GLN A 215 18.89 -34.95 18.02
CA GLN A 215 18.62 -35.01 16.57
C GLN A 215 17.26 -34.40 16.21
N GLN A 216 16.23 -34.65 17.03
CA GLN A 216 14.92 -34.04 16.86
C GLN A 216 14.96 -32.52 17.08
N ASN A 217 15.64 -32.06 18.15
CA ASN A 217 15.80 -30.62 18.42
C ASN A 217 16.50 -29.89 17.27
N ILE A 218 17.59 -30.47 16.74
CA ILE A 218 18.29 -29.93 15.57
C ILE A 218 17.35 -29.84 14.37
N SER A 219 16.54 -30.87 14.12
CA SER A 219 15.59 -30.88 13.00
C SER A 219 14.52 -29.80 13.12
N ILE A 220 13.96 -29.60 14.32
CA ILE A 220 12.99 -28.53 14.61
C ILE A 220 13.62 -27.16 14.29
N LEU A 221 14.80 -26.88 14.85
CA LEU A 221 15.46 -25.59 14.69
C LEU A 221 15.94 -25.35 13.25
N MET A 222 16.42 -26.39 12.55
CA MET A 222 16.80 -26.30 11.14
C MET A 222 15.61 -25.91 10.25
N GLN A 223 14.40 -26.38 10.57
CA GLN A 223 13.18 -25.96 9.89
C GLN A 223 12.85 -24.50 10.18
N MET A 224 13.10 -24.03 11.41
CA MET A 224 12.83 -22.63 11.81
C MET A 224 13.69 -21.62 11.04
N TYR A 225 14.92 -21.98 10.68
CA TYR A 225 15.80 -21.18 9.81
C TYR A 225 15.34 -21.06 8.34
N ASN A 226 14.13 -21.52 8.01
CA ASN A 226 13.49 -21.22 6.73
C ASN A 226 12.47 -20.07 6.84
N TYR A 227 12.15 -19.64 8.06
CA TYR A 227 11.21 -18.55 8.33
C TYR A 227 11.94 -17.27 8.70
N ALA A 228 12.98 -17.35 9.54
CA ALA A 228 13.81 -16.19 9.89
C ALA A 228 15.30 -16.53 9.93
N ASP A 229 16.14 -15.49 10.02
CA ASP A 229 17.60 -15.62 9.97
C ASP A 229 18.20 -16.07 11.30
N SER A 230 17.43 -15.97 12.40
CA SER A 230 17.87 -16.36 13.74
C SER A 230 16.74 -16.98 14.59
N ILE A 231 17.09 -17.84 15.55
CA ILE A 231 16.11 -18.43 16.48
C ILE A 231 15.42 -17.37 17.37
N PRO A 232 16.10 -16.34 17.90
CA PRO A 232 15.44 -15.26 18.63
C PRO A 232 14.34 -14.56 17.81
N GLU A 233 14.59 -14.28 16.54
CA GLU A 233 13.62 -13.67 15.62
C GLU A 233 12.43 -14.59 15.37
N VAL A 234 12.65 -15.90 15.17
CA VAL A 234 11.55 -16.89 15.09
C VAL A 234 10.70 -16.90 16.36
N LEU A 235 11.32 -16.81 17.54
CA LEU A 235 10.59 -16.78 18.81
C LEU A 235 9.76 -15.50 18.96
N GLU A 236 10.26 -14.37 18.45
CA GLU A 236 9.55 -13.09 18.39
C GLU A 236 8.35 -13.18 17.45
N GLU A 237 8.53 -13.65 16.22
CA GLU A 237 7.45 -13.87 15.23
C GLU A 237 6.35 -14.79 15.77
N LEU A 238 6.72 -15.93 16.37
CA LEU A 238 5.77 -16.87 16.96
C LEU A 238 5.00 -16.23 18.12
N THR A 239 5.66 -15.41 18.94
CA THR A 239 5.02 -14.70 20.05
C THR A 239 4.07 -13.63 19.54
N GLY A 240 4.46 -12.87 18.51
CA GLY A 240 3.61 -11.91 17.81
C GLY A 240 2.37 -12.57 17.20
N GLY A 241 2.53 -13.71 16.52
CA GLY A 241 1.40 -14.48 15.99
C GLY A 241 0.43 -14.96 17.07
N ILE A 242 0.92 -15.40 18.23
CA ILE A 242 0.06 -15.75 19.36
C ILE A 242 -0.68 -14.53 19.90
N LYS A 243 0.02 -13.40 20.07
CA LYS A 243 -0.59 -12.12 20.49
C LYS A 243 -1.74 -11.75 19.56
N HIS A 244 -1.52 -11.79 18.24
CA HIS A 244 -2.53 -11.52 17.23
C HIS A 244 -3.79 -12.39 17.41
N PHE A 245 -3.66 -13.73 17.50
CA PHE A 245 -4.84 -14.59 17.69
C PHE A 245 -5.51 -14.39 19.06
N VAL A 246 -4.76 -14.06 20.10
CA VAL A 246 -5.32 -13.73 21.42
C VAL A 246 -6.16 -12.45 21.35
N GLU A 247 -5.66 -11.41 20.70
CA GLU A 247 -6.39 -10.16 20.49
C GLU A 247 -7.65 -10.38 19.65
N GLN A 248 -7.56 -11.16 18.57
CA GLN A 248 -8.73 -11.55 17.78
C GLN A 248 -9.83 -12.20 18.62
N LEU A 249 -9.46 -13.17 19.47
CA LEU A 249 -10.42 -13.88 20.32
C LEU A 249 -10.97 -13.00 21.46
N ASN A 250 -10.18 -12.05 21.96
CA ASN A 250 -10.55 -11.20 23.09
C ASN A 250 -11.30 -9.93 22.69
N TYR A 251 -11.14 -9.45 21.45
CA TYR A 251 -11.68 -8.18 21.00
C TYR A 251 -12.48 -8.36 19.70
N ASN A 252 -11.80 -8.71 18.60
CA ASN A 252 -12.38 -8.67 17.25
C ASN A 252 -13.59 -9.62 17.06
N LEU A 253 -13.49 -10.82 17.64
CA LEU A 253 -14.48 -11.92 17.53
C LEU A 253 -15.37 -12.04 18.78
N LYS A 254 -15.14 -11.20 19.80
CA LYS A 254 -15.83 -11.31 21.08
C LYS A 254 -17.13 -10.51 21.05
N VAL A 255 -18.27 -11.18 20.91
CA VAL A 255 -19.60 -10.55 20.71
C VAL A 255 -19.98 -9.54 21.79
N ASP A 256 -19.63 -9.78 23.05
CA ASP A 256 -19.94 -8.90 24.18
C ASP A 256 -18.90 -7.79 24.43
N PHE A 257 -17.84 -7.71 23.63
CA PHE A 257 -16.89 -6.60 23.67
C PHE A 257 -17.45 -5.37 22.94
N ASP A 258 -17.13 -4.17 23.44
CA ASP A 258 -17.50 -2.91 22.80
C ASP A 258 -16.38 -1.87 22.90
N GLY A 259 -15.53 -1.85 21.87
CA GLY A 259 -14.46 -0.86 21.72
C GLY A 259 -14.99 0.54 21.45
N ARG A 260 -16.12 0.66 20.74
CA ARG A 260 -16.65 1.95 20.30
C ARG A 260 -17.21 2.83 21.41
N ALA A 261 -17.60 2.24 22.54
CA ALA A 261 -18.26 2.96 23.63
C ALA A 261 -17.48 4.18 24.16
N VAL A 262 -16.14 4.15 24.08
CA VAL A 262 -15.27 5.25 24.50
C VAL A 262 -15.33 6.47 23.58
N VAL A 263 -15.69 6.29 22.31
CA VAL A 263 -15.81 7.40 21.34
C VAL A 263 -17.03 8.28 21.64
N GLY A 264 -18.09 7.69 22.20
CA GLY A 264 -19.28 8.40 22.65
C GLY A 264 -20.24 8.83 21.52
N ASP A 265 -20.11 8.23 20.33
CA ASP A 265 -20.95 8.47 19.16
C ASP A 265 -21.95 7.32 18.91
N ASP A 266 -22.88 7.53 17.99
CA ASP A 266 -23.68 6.50 17.33
C ASP A 266 -23.07 6.16 15.96
N PRO A 267 -22.32 5.04 15.84
CA PRO A 267 -21.68 4.66 14.58
C PRO A 267 -22.66 4.31 13.45
N TYR A 268 -23.96 4.21 13.74
CA TYR A 268 -25.01 3.91 12.75
C TYR A 268 -26.01 5.06 12.56
N ASP A 269 -25.59 6.28 12.91
CA ASP A 269 -26.21 7.53 12.48
C ASP A 269 -25.18 8.40 11.75
N ILE A 270 -25.30 8.51 10.42
CA ILE A 270 -24.40 9.33 9.59
C ILE A 270 -24.48 10.82 9.92
N THR A 271 -25.54 11.27 10.61
CA THR A 271 -25.71 12.67 11.01
C THR A 271 -25.09 12.96 12.38
N ASP A 272 -24.69 11.93 13.11
CA ASP A 272 -23.94 12.09 14.34
C ASP A 272 -22.48 12.44 14.04
N THR A 273 -22.23 13.74 13.98
CA THR A 273 -20.95 14.39 13.68
C THR A 273 -20.43 15.15 14.91
N GLY A 274 -19.13 15.48 14.93
CA GLY A 274 -18.52 16.21 16.04
C GLY A 274 -17.96 15.30 17.15
N TYR A 275 -17.63 14.06 16.79
CA TYR A 275 -16.91 13.08 17.61
C TYR A 275 -15.47 12.93 17.10
N GLY A 276 -14.63 12.23 17.87
CA GLY A 276 -13.21 12.09 17.54
C GLY A 276 -12.37 13.26 18.08
N ASN A 277 -11.16 13.43 17.56
CA ASN A 277 -10.26 14.52 17.93
C ASN A 277 -9.23 14.85 16.83
N GLY A 278 -8.58 16.00 16.94
CA GLY A 278 -7.54 16.47 16.00
C GLY A 278 -6.17 15.78 16.11
N ASN A 279 -6.09 14.59 16.73
CA ASN A 279 -4.83 13.85 16.89
C ASN A 279 -4.82 12.54 16.08
N PRO A 280 -4.43 12.58 14.79
CA PRO A 280 -4.34 11.40 13.93
C PRO A 280 -3.00 10.66 14.03
N GLN A 281 -2.29 10.82 15.16
CA GLN A 281 -1.06 10.11 15.49
C GLN A 281 -1.34 8.61 15.67
N ALA A 282 -0.46 7.76 15.15
CA ALA A 282 -0.47 6.33 15.46
C ALA A 282 -0.25 6.07 16.96
N ILE A 283 -1.10 5.26 17.58
CA ILE A 283 -1.08 4.96 19.01
C ILE A 283 -0.14 3.76 19.27
N GLY A 284 1.16 4.03 19.31
CA GLY A 284 2.18 3.04 19.66
C GLY A 284 2.69 2.21 18.49
N GLU A 285 3.47 1.17 18.80
CA GLU A 285 4.19 0.38 17.80
C GLU A 285 3.30 -0.57 17.00
N ASP A 286 2.16 -1.01 17.57
CA ASP A 286 1.26 -1.95 16.89
C ASP A 286 0.35 -1.26 15.84
N GLU A 287 0.29 0.07 15.81
CA GLU A 287 -0.49 0.86 14.84
C GLU A 287 0.42 1.40 13.70
N ASP A 288 1.24 0.51 13.16
CA ASP A 288 2.31 0.82 12.21
C ASP A 288 1.84 1.04 10.76
N HIS A 289 0.70 0.46 10.40
CA HIS A 289 0.23 0.32 9.03
C HIS A 289 0.08 1.66 8.29
N GLY A 290 -0.60 2.64 8.88
CA GLY A 290 -0.76 3.95 8.24
C GLY A 290 0.56 4.72 8.05
N SER A 291 1.53 4.54 8.95
CA SER A 291 2.88 5.09 8.79
C SER A 291 3.61 4.42 7.63
N HIS A 292 3.46 3.10 7.48
CA HIS A 292 4.04 2.32 6.37
C HIS A 292 3.49 2.78 5.02
N VAL A 293 2.17 2.92 4.95
CA VAL A 293 1.45 3.46 3.79
C VAL A 293 1.91 4.88 3.44
N ALA A 294 2.04 5.77 4.43
CA ALA A 294 2.50 7.14 4.23
C ALA A 294 3.93 7.19 3.67
N GLY A 295 4.84 6.37 4.18
CA GLY A 295 6.22 6.28 3.69
C GLY A 295 6.32 5.82 2.24
N ILE A 296 5.49 4.86 1.80
CA ILE A 296 5.47 4.41 0.41
C ILE A 296 5.09 5.57 -0.52
N ILE A 297 4.16 6.42 -0.10
CA ILE A 297 3.73 7.59 -0.89
C ILE A 297 4.84 8.65 -0.89
N ALA A 298 5.38 8.98 0.29
CA ALA A 298 5.98 10.30 0.53
C ALA A 298 7.27 10.34 1.35
N ALA A 299 7.84 9.20 1.77
CA ALA A 299 9.12 9.20 2.48
C ALA A 299 10.16 10.06 1.76
N GLU A 300 10.92 10.82 2.52
CA GLU A 300 11.76 11.90 1.99
C GLU A 300 12.87 11.39 1.07
N ARG A 301 12.72 11.69 -0.23
CA ARG A 301 13.65 11.15 -1.22
C ARG A 301 15.07 11.72 -1.07
N ASN A 302 16.06 10.83 -0.99
CA ASN A 302 17.50 11.12 -1.01
C ASN A 302 18.03 11.90 0.20
N ASN A 303 17.39 11.80 1.37
CA ASN A 303 17.91 12.32 2.64
C ASN A 303 19.02 11.44 3.26
N GLY A 304 19.20 10.22 2.73
CA GLY A 304 20.27 9.29 3.14
C GLY A 304 19.89 8.35 4.29
N ILE A 305 18.63 8.35 4.69
CA ILE A 305 18.04 7.42 5.67
C ILE A 305 16.91 6.64 5.00
N GLY A 306 16.42 5.61 5.70
CA GLY A 306 15.12 5.03 5.43
C GLY A 306 14.81 4.59 4.00
N ALA A 307 13.61 4.98 3.55
CA ALA A 307 13.03 4.62 2.27
C ALA A 307 12.91 5.87 1.37
N ASN A 308 12.66 5.67 0.09
CA ASN A 308 12.30 6.78 -0.80
C ASN A 308 10.83 6.63 -1.18
N GLY A 309 9.96 7.56 -0.79
CA GLY A 309 8.56 7.54 -1.21
C GLY A 309 8.42 7.70 -2.72
N VAL A 310 7.36 7.16 -3.33
CA VAL A 310 7.14 7.22 -4.78
C VAL A 310 7.08 8.67 -5.27
N ALA A 311 6.34 9.53 -4.56
CA ALA A 311 6.16 10.92 -4.92
C ALA A 311 7.08 11.84 -4.12
N ASN A 312 7.46 12.95 -4.75
CA ASN A 312 8.02 14.11 -4.07
C ASN A 312 7.03 15.28 -4.19
N ASN A 313 7.24 16.33 -3.39
CA ASN A 313 6.39 17.52 -3.41
C ASN A 313 4.92 17.18 -3.12
N VAL A 314 4.71 16.39 -2.08
CA VAL A 314 3.39 15.99 -1.55
C VAL A 314 3.22 16.53 -0.14
N ALA A 315 1.99 16.52 0.35
CA ALA A 315 1.63 16.78 1.74
C ALA A 315 0.71 15.65 2.21
N ILE A 316 1.10 14.88 3.22
CA ILE A 316 0.35 13.77 3.80
C ILE A 316 -0.63 14.30 4.84
N MET A 317 -1.92 14.11 4.58
CA MET A 317 -2.99 14.36 5.55
C MET A 317 -3.35 13.03 6.22
N SER A 318 -3.14 12.90 7.52
CA SER A 318 -3.40 11.67 8.27
C SER A 318 -4.87 11.61 8.70
N ILE A 319 -5.62 10.61 8.27
CA ILE A 319 -6.99 10.40 8.72
C ILE A 319 -7.09 9.05 9.40
N ARG A 320 -7.21 9.06 10.72
CA ARG A 320 -7.28 7.86 11.54
C ARG A 320 -8.73 7.39 11.67
N ALA A 321 -9.06 6.31 10.97
CA ALA A 321 -10.40 5.72 10.90
C ALA A 321 -10.42 4.18 10.88
N VAL A 322 -9.24 3.54 10.80
CA VAL A 322 -9.10 2.08 10.74
C VAL A 322 -8.54 1.56 12.08
N PRO A 323 -9.34 0.86 12.89
CA PRO A 323 -8.92 0.33 14.19
C PRO A 323 -8.21 -1.03 14.06
N ASN A 324 -7.77 -1.61 15.19
CA ASN A 324 -7.56 -3.05 15.28
C ASN A 324 -8.92 -3.77 15.25
N GLY A 325 -9.44 -4.02 14.05
CA GLY A 325 -10.78 -4.53 13.77
C GLY A 325 -11.23 -4.07 12.38
N ASP A 326 -12.54 -4.13 12.10
CA ASP A 326 -13.07 -3.55 10.87
C ASP A 326 -13.44 -2.08 11.11
N GLU A 327 -13.16 -1.24 10.12
CA GLU A 327 -13.56 0.16 10.07
C GLU A 327 -15.09 0.35 10.02
N TYR A 328 -15.56 1.51 10.46
CA TYR A 328 -16.98 1.87 10.43
C TYR A 328 -17.32 2.57 9.11
N ASP A 329 -18.42 2.17 8.47
CA ASP A 329 -18.88 2.81 7.22
C ASP A 329 -19.08 4.33 7.40
N LYS A 330 -19.52 4.76 8.59
CA LYS A 330 -19.65 6.17 8.97
C LYS A 330 -18.30 6.89 8.94
N ASP A 331 -17.31 6.35 9.64
CA ASP A 331 -15.97 6.95 9.76
C ASP A 331 -15.28 7.04 8.39
N ILE A 332 -15.41 6.01 7.55
CA ILE A 332 -14.87 6.03 6.19
C ILE A 332 -15.57 7.08 5.32
N ALA A 333 -16.90 7.14 5.36
CA ALA A 333 -17.66 8.11 4.58
C ALA A 333 -17.33 9.56 5.00
N LEU A 334 -17.24 9.83 6.31
CA LEU A 334 -16.87 11.14 6.84
C LEU A 334 -15.39 11.46 6.61
N GLY A 335 -14.49 10.49 6.71
CA GLY A 335 -13.06 10.64 6.41
C GLY A 335 -12.81 11.01 4.94
N ILE A 336 -13.52 10.38 4.00
CA ILE A 336 -13.48 10.77 2.58
C ILE A 336 -13.94 12.22 2.41
N ARG A 337 -15.06 12.61 3.04
CA ARG A 337 -15.58 13.99 2.97
C ARG A 337 -14.60 15.00 3.57
N TYR A 338 -14.05 14.69 4.74
CA TYR A 338 -13.01 15.48 5.41
C TYR A 338 -11.82 15.73 4.49
N ALA A 339 -11.30 14.67 3.85
CA ALA A 339 -10.18 14.79 2.92
C ALA A 339 -10.50 15.73 1.76
N VAL A 340 -11.67 15.56 1.14
CA VAL A 340 -12.14 16.37 0.02
C VAL A 340 -12.27 17.84 0.44
N ASP A 341 -12.93 18.10 1.57
CA ASP A 341 -13.25 19.44 2.05
C ASP A 341 -11.98 20.19 2.51
N ASN A 342 -10.96 19.47 2.98
CA ASN A 342 -9.63 20.01 3.30
C ASN A 342 -8.65 20.03 2.12
N GLY A 343 -9.12 19.77 0.90
CA GLY A 343 -8.39 20.02 -0.33
C GLY A 343 -7.45 18.89 -0.77
N ALA A 344 -7.59 17.69 -0.22
CA ALA A 344 -6.93 16.50 -0.74
C ALA A 344 -7.29 16.31 -2.22
N LYS A 345 -6.29 15.91 -3.01
CA LYS A 345 -6.46 15.60 -4.43
C LYS A 345 -6.41 14.10 -4.70
N ILE A 346 -5.89 13.35 -3.75
CA ILE A 346 -5.79 11.89 -3.75
C ILE A 346 -6.12 11.41 -2.34
N ILE A 347 -6.88 10.34 -2.21
CA ILE A 347 -7.13 9.61 -0.98
C ILE A 347 -6.61 8.19 -1.18
N ASN A 348 -5.72 7.73 -0.32
CA ASN A 348 -5.35 6.32 -0.23
C ASN A 348 -6.15 5.66 0.89
N GLY A 349 -6.84 4.56 0.59
CA GLY A 349 -7.46 3.69 1.58
C GLY A 349 -6.89 2.27 1.49
N SER A 350 -6.15 1.86 2.51
CA SER A 350 -5.52 0.54 2.59
C SER A 350 -6.24 -0.37 3.59
N PHE A 351 -7.57 -0.39 3.54
CA PHE A 351 -8.45 -1.18 4.40
C PHE A 351 -9.44 -1.98 3.55
N GLY A 352 -10.25 -2.82 4.18
CA GLY A 352 -11.36 -3.47 3.48
C GLY A 352 -11.98 -4.59 4.29
N LYS A 353 -13.27 -4.84 4.04
CA LYS A 353 -14.07 -5.80 4.80
C LYS A 353 -15.10 -6.52 3.96
N SER A 354 -15.58 -7.67 4.45
CA SER A 354 -16.53 -8.52 3.73
C SER A 354 -18.00 -8.26 4.05
N PHE A 355 -18.28 -7.40 5.04
CA PHE A 355 -19.62 -6.97 5.43
C PHE A 355 -19.64 -5.45 5.53
N SER A 356 -20.69 -4.80 5.05
CA SER A 356 -20.86 -3.35 5.13
C SER A 356 -22.35 -3.04 5.18
N PRO A 357 -22.96 -2.98 6.38
CA PRO A 357 -24.40 -2.77 6.54
C PRO A 357 -24.85 -1.36 6.10
N LYS A 358 -23.90 -0.44 5.91
CA LYS A 358 -24.11 0.96 5.51
C LYS A 358 -23.23 1.38 4.33
N ALA A 359 -22.95 0.44 3.41
CA ALA A 359 -22.14 0.68 2.21
C ALA A 359 -22.61 1.90 1.41
N GLU A 360 -23.92 2.21 1.44
CA GLU A 360 -24.50 3.37 0.75
C GLU A 360 -23.87 4.71 1.17
N TRP A 361 -23.43 4.85 2.42
CA TRP A 361 -22.79 6.08 2.90
C TRP A 361 -21.42 6.27 2.27
N VAL A 362 -20.66 5.18 2.12
CA VAL A 362 -19.34 5.21 1.50
C VAL A 362 -19.49 5.43 -0.01
N TYR A 363 -20.49 4.84 -0.66
CA TYR A 363 -20.81 5.11 -2.07
C TYR A 363 -21.13 6.58 -2.32
N ASP A 364 -21.89 7.22 -1.44
CA ASP A 364 -22.21 8.65 -1.56
C ASP A 364 -20.97 9.53 -1.30
N ALA A 365 -20.06 9.10 -0.43
CA ALA A 365 -18.78 9.78 -0.22
C ALA A 365 -17.83 9.63 -1.43
N ILE A 366 -17.78 8.46 -2.07
CA ILE A 366 -17.02 8.24 -3.32
C ILE A 366 -17.52 9.18 -4.42
N LYS A 367 -18.85 9.26 -4.62
CA LYS A 367 -19.45 10.20 -5.58
C LYS A 367 -19.16 11.66 -5.23
N TYR A 368 -19.14 11.99 -3.94
CA TYR A 368 -18.77 13.32 -3.47
C TYR A 368 -17.32 13.68 -3.81
N ALA A 369 -16.39 12.74 -3.63
CA ALA A 369 -15.00 12.89 -4.06
C ALA A 369 -14.88 13.08 -5.58
N ALA A 370 -15.65 12.31 -6.37
CA ALA A 370 -15.68 12.43 -7.82
C ALA A 370 -16.13 13.83 -8.27
N ALA A 371 -17.23 14.32 -7.69
CA ALA A 371 -17.77 15.65 -7.97
C ALA A 371 -16.81 16.79 -7.61
N ASN A 372 -15.84 16.54 -6.72
CA ASN A 372 -14.83 17.50 -6.29
C ASN A 372 -13.42 17.22 -6.85
N ASP A 373 -13.31 16.38 -7.89
CA ASP A 373 -12.06 16.11 -8.59
C ASP A 373 -10.97 15.53 -7.65
N VAL A 374 -11.37 14.54 -6.84
CA VAL A 374 -10.51 13.80 -5.92
C VAL A 374 -10.45 12.34 -6.35
N LEU A 375 -9.25 11.82 -6.54
CA LEU A 375 -9.01 10.43 -6.91
C LEU A 375 -8.88 9.57 -5.64
N ILE A 376 -9.54 8.42 -5.61
CA ILE A 376 -9.45 7.44 -4.52
C ILE A 376 -8.64 6.24 -5.04
N ILE A 377 -7.64 5.82 -4.29
CA ILE A 377 -6.86 4.61 -4.53
C ILE A 377 -7.12 3.65 -3.38
N HIS A 378 -7.52 2.43 -3.70
CA HIS A 378 -7.99 1.46 -2.73
C HIS A 378 -7.30 0.11 -2.90
N ALA A 379 -7.00 -0.57 -1.79
CA ALA A 379 -6.41 -1.90 -1.79
C ALA A 379 -7.45 -2.98 -2.20
N ALA A 380 -7.05 -3.96 -3.02
CA ALA A 380 -7.96 -5.04 -3.44
C ALA A 380 -8.25 -6.08 -2.34
N GLY A 381 -7.44 -6.14 -1.28
CA GLY A 381 -7.52 -7.15 -0.21
C GLY A 381 -6.62 -8.37 -0.46
N ASN A 382 -6.42 -9.16 0.60
CA ASN A 382 -5.31 -10.11 0.71
C ASN A 382 -5.76 -11.58 0.90
N ASP A 383 -6.90 -11.97 0.32
CA ASP A 383 -7.46 -13.33 0.47
C ASP A 383 -7.14 -14.30 -0.69
N GLY A 384 -6.48 -13.82 -1.75
CA GLY A 384 -6.29 -14.59 -2.98
C GLY A 384 -7.61 -14.94 -3.69
N LYS A 385 -8.63 -14.09 -3.56
CA LYS A 385 -10.00 -14.33 -4.05
C LYS A 385 -10.31 -13.50 -5.30
N ASP A 386 -11.19 -14.07 -6.13
CA ASP A 386 -11.84 -13.38 -7.24
C ASP A 386 -12.97 -12.48 -6.71
N LEU A 387 -12.79 -11.17 -6.77
CA LEU A 387 -13.77 -10.17 -6.34
C LEU A 387 -14.99 -10.08 -7.28
N ASP A 388 -14.87 -10.58 -8.52
CA ASP A 388 -16.01 -10.64 -9.43
C ASP A 388 -16.96 -11.79 -9.07
N ASN A 389 -16.56 -12.69 -8.17
CA ASN A 389 -17.47 -13.68 -7.60
C ASN A 389 -18.28 -13.04 -6.45
N PRO A 390 -19.63 -12.97 -6.53
CA PRO A 390 -20.46 -12.37 -5.47
C PRO A 390 -20.33 -13.03 -4.09
N SER A 391 -19.73 -14.23 -4.02
CA SER A 391 -19.41 -14.91 -2.76
C SER A 391 -18.24 -14.27 -2.01
N ASN A 392 -17.45 -13.42 -2.66
CA ASN A 392 -16.26 -12.75 -2.15
C ASN A 392 -16.46 -11.22 -2.12
N PRO A 393 -17.48 -10.71 -1.40
CA PRO A 393 -17.65 -9.26 -1.31
C PRO A 393 -16.43 -8.63 -0.63
N ASN A 394 -16.01 -7.48 -1.15
CA ASN A 394 -15.02 -6.61 -0.55
C ASN A 394 -15.55 -5.18 -0.60
N PHE A 395 -15.46 -4.47 0.53
CA PHE A 395 -15.92 -3.09 0.68
C PHE A 395 -14.80 -2.21 1.25
N PRO A 396 -14.71 -0.93 0.84
CA PRO A 396 -15.50 -0.31 -0.22
C PRO A 396 -15.19 -0.87 -1.61
N ASN A 397 -16.17 -0.75 -2.49
CA ASN A 397 -16.04 -0.94 -3.93
C ASN A 397 -16.83 0.19 -4.61
N ASP A 398 -16.57 0.41 -5.88
CA ASP A 398 -17.32 1.38 -6.70
C ASP A 398 -18.33 0.68 -7.61
N GLN A 399 -18.69 -0.59 -7.38
CA GLN A 399 -19.58 -1.35 -8.25
C GLN A 399 -20.60 -2.18 -7.46
N ILE A 400 -21.88 -2.00 -7.78
CA ILE A 400 -22.95 -2.79 -7.18
C ILE A 400 -23.24 -4.01 -8.05
N ASN A 401 -22.99 -5.21 -7.53
CA ASN A 401 -23.20 -6.49 -8.22
C ASN A 401 -22.45 -6.62 -9.55
N ASN A 402 -21.18 -6.19 -9.61
CA ASN A 402 -20.38 -6.10 -10.85
C ASN A 402 -21.06 -5.27 -11.95
N GLY A 403 -21.90 -4.30 -11.55
CA GLY A 403 -22.50 -3.33 -12.45
C GLY A 403 -21.49 -2.29 -12.93
N ALA A 404 -21.99 -1.24 -13.58
CA ALA A 404 -21.16 -0.09 -13.92
C ALA A 404 -20.60 0.57 -12.65
N GLU A 405 -19.41 1.17 -12.76
CA GLU A 405 -18.82 1.98 -11.70
C GLU A 405 -19.78 3.12 -11.32
N ILE A 406 -19.96 3.33 -10.01
CA ILE A 406 -20.81 4.40 -9.46
C ILE A 406 -20.15 5.77 -9.60
N ALA A 407 -18.84 5.81 -9.84
CA ALA A 407 -18.02 6.99 -10.05
C ALA A 407 -16.75 6.63 -10.83
N ASP A 408 -16.17 7.60 -11.54
CA ASP A 408 -15.01 7.43 -12.41
C ASP A 408 -13.68 7.84 -11.73
N ASN A 409 -13.65 7.85 -10.40
CA ASN A 409 -12.55 8.38 -9.59
C ASN A 409 -11.95 7.36 -8.60
N LEU A 410 -12.25 6.07 -8.69
CA LEU A 410 -11.70 5.04 -7.82
C LEU A 410 -10.79 4.09 -8.60
N ILE A 411 -9.62 3.73 -8.04
CA ILE A 411 -8.73 2.69 -8.58
C ILE A 411 -8.54 1.62 -7.51
N THR A 412 -8.95 0.40 -7.79
CA THR A 412 -8.69 -0.77 -6.93
C THR A 412 -7.42 -1.49 -7.37
N VAL A 413 -6.48 -1.68 -6.43
CA VAL A 413 -5.10 -2.09 -6.73
C VAL A 413 -4.79 -3.48 -6.18
N GLY A 414 -4.42 -4.41 -7.07
CA GLY A 414 -3.86 -5.71 -6.74
C GLY A 414 -2.35 -5.66 -6.46
N ALA A 415 -1.83 -6.67 -5.78
CA ALA A 415 -0.43 -6.75 -5.35
C ALA A 415 0.41 -7.68 -6.24
N LEU A 416 1.64 -7.25 -6.48
CA LEU A 416 2.68 -8.00 -7.17
C LEU A 416 3.77 -8.48 -6.23
N ASP A 417 4.38 -9.59 -6.64
CA ASP A 417 5.67 -10.05 -6.15
C ASP A 417 6.82 -9.45 -6.97
N SER A 418 8.00 -9.38 -6.37
CA SER A 418 9.24 -8.94 -7.00
C SER A 418 9.76 -9.90 -8.09
N LYS A 419 9.22 -11.12 -8.15
CA LYS A 419 9.60 -12.11 -9.17
C LYS A 419 8.78 -11.96 -10.44
N TYR A 420 9.41 -11.48 -11.51
CA TYR A 420 8.78 -11.46 -12.84
C TYR A 420 8.52 -12.89 -13.35
N GLY A 421 7.43 -13.09 -14.08
CA GLY A 421 7.05 -14.38 -14.66
C GLY A 421 5.66 -14.83 -14.21
N SER A 422 5.43 -16.15 -14.16
CA SER A 422 4.14 -16.71 -13.77
C SER A 422 3.77 -16.45 -12.31
N GLU A 423 4.74 -16.17 -11.44
CA GLU A 423 4.54 -15.90 -10.01
C GLU A 423 4.51 -14.39 -9.69
N VAL A 424 4.40 -13.53 -10.71
CA VAL A 424 4.45 -12.07 -10.53
C VAL A 424 3.23 -11.53 -9.76
N VAL A 425 2.11 -12.23 -9.77
CA VAL A 425 0.95 -11.89 -8.95
C VAL A 425 1.18 -12.44 -7.55
N ALA A 426 1.11 -11.59 -6.54
CA ALA A 426 1.27 -12.03 -5.15
C ALA A 426 0.19 -13.05 -4.80
N SER A 427 0.58 -14.16 -4.15
CA SER A 427 -0.33 -15.28 -3.87
C SER A 427 -1.53 -14.89 -3.00
N TYR A 428 -1.41 -13.84 -2.20
CA TYR A 428 -2.50 -13.30 -1.37
C TYR A 428 -3.35 -12.26 -2.10
N SER A 429 -2.92 -11.70 -3.24
CA SER A 429 -3.67 -10.62 -3.88
C SER A 429 -5.06 -11.09 -4.32
N ASN A 430 -6.08 -10.37 -3.91
CA ASN A 430 -7.36 -10.43 -4.60
C ASN A 430 -7.22 -9.94 -6.04
N TYR A 431 -8.11 -10.42 -6.89
CA TYR A 431 -8.13 -10.13 -8.32
C TYR A 431 -9.57 -10.06 -8.84
N GLY A 432 -9.76 -9.54 -10.05
CA GLY A 432 -11.07 -9.49 -10.71
C GLY A 432 -10.97 -8.69 -12.01
N ALA A 433 -11.49 -9.22 -13.11
CA ALA A 433 -11.51 -8.51 -14.39
C ALA A 433 -12.39 -7.24 -14.34
N ILE A 434 -13.31 -7.16 -13.40
CA ILE A 434 -14.25 -6.03 -13.25
C ILE A 434 -13.90 -5.17 -12.02
N ASN A 435 -13.62 -5.79 -10.86
CA ASN A 435 -13.45 -5.09 -9.59
C ASN A 435 -11.99 -4.78 -9.19
N VAL A 436 -10.99 -5.18 -9.98
CA VAL A 436 -9.59 -4.76 -9.78
C VAL A 436 -9.12 -4.01 -11.02
N ASP A 437 -8.59 -2.80 -10.87
CA ASP A 437 -8.24 -1.97 -12.00
C ASP A 437 -6.84 -2.26 -12.54
N ILE A 438 -5.87 -2.39 -11.63
CA ILE A 438 -4.44 -2.48 -11.97
C ILE A 438 -3.66 -3.19 -10.86
N PHE A 439 -2.48 -3.70 -11.19
CA PHE A 439 -1.55 -4.27 -10.20
C PHE A 439 -0.33 -3.38 -9.97
N ALA A 440 0.20 -3.39 -8.75
CA ALA A 440 1.43 -2.69 -8.37
C ALA A 440 2.25 -3.49 -7.34
N PRO A 441 3.55 -3.17 -7.15
CA PRO A 441 4.41 -3.79 -6.13
C PRO A 441 3.75 -3.85 -4.75
N GLY A 442 3.64 -5.04 -4.15
CA GLY A 442 2.98 -5.21 -2.85
C GLY A 442 3.64 -6.22 -1.90
N THR A 443 4.52 -7.12 -2.37
CA THR A 443 5.25 -8.06 -1.50
C THR A 443 6.57 -7.46 -1.02
N ASP A 444 6.90 -7.64 0.27
CA ASP A 444 8.15 -7.21 0.89
C ASP A 444 8.49 -5.75 0.55
N ILE A 445 7.55 -4.84 0.82
CA ILE A 445 7.75 -3.41 0.58
C ILE A 445 8.35 -2.79 1.83
N TYR A 446 9.53 -2.18 1.67
CA TYR A 446 10.24 -1.50 2.74
C TYR A 446 9.73 -0.07 2.91
N SER A 447 9.27 0.28 4.12
CA SER A 447 8.76 1.63 4.41
C SER A 447 8.88 1.96 5.91
N THR A 448 8.50 3.18 6.25
CA THR A 448 8.51 3.77 7.60
C THR A 448 7.50 3.08 8.53
N ILE A 449 7.87 2.81 9.77
CA ILE A 449 6.95 2.40 10.84
C ILE A 449 7.22 3.27 12.09
N PRO A 450 6.31 3.35 13.07
CA PRO A 450 6.46 4.23 14.21
C PRO A 450 7.79 4.11 14.95
N ASN A 451 8.22 5.19 15.59
CA ASN A 451 9.46 5.29 16.35
C ASN A 451 10.75 5.28 15.50
N ASN A 452 10.73 5.95 14.33
CA ASN A 452 11.88 6.07 13.42
C ASN A 452 12.45 4.71 12.98
N LYS A 453 11.54 3.75 12.74
CA LYS A 453 11.87 2.38 12.34
C LYS A 453 11.37 2.13 10.93
N TYR A 454 11.80 1.02 10.35
CA TYR A 454 11.44 0.64 8.99
C TYR A 454 11.31 -0.86 8.89
N GLU A 455 10.33 -1.32 8.12
CA GLU A 455 10.01 -2.74 8.00
C GLU A 455 9.54 -3.12 6.60
N PHE A 456 9.72 -4.40 6.26
CA PHE A 456 9.16 -5.01 5.07
C PHE A 456 7.75 -5.52 5.37
N MET A 457 6.74 -5.00 4.67
CA MET A 457 5.37 -5.49 4.80
C MET A 457 4.83 -5.97 3.44
N PRO A 458 4.10 -7.09 3.40
CA PRO A 458 3.36 -7.53 2.24
C PRO A 458 1.90 -7.07 2.29
N GLY A 459 1.32 -6.73 1.14
CA GLY A 459 -0.11 -6.47 1.03
C GLY A 459 -0.51 -5.66 -0.20
N THR A 460 -1.77 -5.81 -0.60
CA THR A 460 -2.43 -4.80 -1.46
C THR A 460 -2.46 -3.42 -0.81
N SER A 461 -2.41 -3.38 0.53
CA SER A 461 -2.18 -2.18 1.33
C SER A 461 -0.88 -1.43 1.03
N MET A 462 0.14 -2.11 0.48
CA MET A 462 1.40 -1.50 0.06
C MET A 462 1.39 -1.16 -1.44
N ALA A 463 0.60 -1.89 -2.23
CA ALA A 463 0.42 -1.63 -3.66
C ALA A 463 -0.41 -0.37 -3.93
N ALA A 464 -1.50 -0.16 -3.18
CA ALA A 464 -2.35 1.02 -3.27
C ALA A 464 -1.57 2.35 -3.08
N PRO A 465 -0.78 2.56 -2.01
CA PRO A 465 -0.01 3.79 -1.84
C PRO A 465 1.05 3.98 -2.91
N ALA A 466 1.57 2.89 -3.48
CA ALA A 466 2.47 2.96 -4.62
C ALA A 466 1.80 3.64 -5.84
N VAL A 467 0.55 3.26 -6.14
CA VAL A 467 -0.25 3.89 -7.20
C VAL A 467 -0.71 5.30 -6.82
N ALA A 468 -1.04 5.56 -5.55
CA ALA A 468 -1.33 6.90 -5.05
C ALA A 468 -0.13 7.85 -5.26
N GLY A 469 1.10 7.36 -5.06
CA GLY A 469 2.32 8.07 -5.39
C GLY A 469 2.45 8.39 -6.89
N ILE A 470 2.12 7.45 -7.78
CA ILE A 470 2.09 7.72 -9.24
C ILE A 470 1.07 8.80 -9.56
N ALA A 471 -0.14 8.71 -9.03
CA ALA A 471 -1.16 9.73 -9.20
C ALA A 471 -0.68 11.11 -8.71
N ALA A 472 0.02 11.16 -7.57
CA ALA A 472 0.57 12.38 -7.01
C ALA A 472 1.65 12.98 -7.91
N LEU A 473 2.54 12.15 -8.48
CA LEU A 473 3.53 12.59 -9.47
C LEU A 473 2.88 13.19 -10.70
N ILE A 474 1.84 12.54 -11.25
CA ILE A 474 1.09 13.05 -12.40
C ILE A 474 0.46 14.40 -12.07
N ARG A 475 -0.29 14.52 -10.97
CA ARG A 475 -0.96 15.77 -10.59
C ARG A 475 0.02 16.88 -10.20
N SER A 476 1.18 16.52 -9.66
CA SER A 476 2.27 17.47 -9.35
C SER A 476 2.83 18.10 -10.63
N GLN A 477 3.10 17.30 -11.67
CA GLN A 477 3.65 17.78 -12.94
C GLN A 477 2.59 18.37 -13.88
N TYR A 478 1.36 17.85 -13.84
CA TYR A 478 0.25 18.19 -14.74
C TYR A 478 -1.03 18.51 -13.95
N PRO A 479 -1.05 19.62 -13.18
CA PRO A 479 -2.09 19.91 -12.18
C PRO A 479 -3.47 20.28 -12.74
N LYS A 480 -3.63 20.28 -14.08
CA LYS A 480 -4.91 20.51 -14.74
C LYS A 480 -5.63 19.21 -15.11
N LEU A 481 -4.94 18.07 -15.01
CA LEU A 481 -5.57 16.78 -15.25
C LEU A 481 -6.56 16.47 -14.13
N THR A 482 -7.75 16.04 -14.53
CA THR A 482 -8.84 15.65 -13.63
C THR A 482 -8.60 14.26 -13.05
N ALA A 483 -9.28 13.92 -11.96
CA ALA A 483 -9.20 12.58 -11.36
C ALA A 483 -9.50 11.46 -12.37
N PRO A 484 -10.56 11.53 -13.21
CA PRO A 484 -10.81 10.52 -14.24
C PRO A 484 -9.71 10.44 -15.31
N GLU A 485 -9.16 11.58 -15.74
CA GLU A 485 -8.02 11.59 -16.68
C GLU A 485 -6.79 10.90 -16.08
N VAL A 486 -6.49 11.15 -14.80
CA VAL A 486 -5.39 10.50 -14.09
C VAL A 486 -5.62 9.01 -13.93
N LYS A 487 -6.84 8.58 -13.55
CA LYS A 487 -7.23 7.14 -13.51
C LYS A 487 -6.94 6.46 -14.84
N ASN A 488 -7.44 7.04 -15.93
CA ASN A 488 -7.28 6.47 -17.25
C ASN A 488 -5.83 6.46 -17.73
N ILE A 489 -5.06 7.50 -17.45
CA ILE A 489 -3.62 7.52 -17.75
C ILE A 489 -2.90 6.37 -17.05
N ILE A 490 -3.15 6.16 -15.75
CA ILE A 490 -2.51 5.07 -14.99
C ILE A 490 -2.89 3.71 -15.58
N MET A 491 -4.17 3.49 -15.84
CA MET A 491 -4.68 2.23 -16.38
C MET A 491 -4.17 1.94 -17.79
N GLN A 492 -4.15 2.92 -18.69
CA GLN A 492 -3.78 2.70 -20.09
C GLN A 492 -2.27 2.65 -20.31
N SER A 493 -1.48 3.41 -19.54
CA SER A 493 -0.03 3.48 -19.71
C SER A 493 0.75 2.32 -19.06
N GLY A 494 0.07 1.51 -18.25
CA GLY A 494 0.68 0.35 -17.58
C GLY A 494 1.25 -0.70 -18.54
N LEU A 495 2.15 -1.52 -18.01
CA LEU A 495 2.82 -2.59 -18.75
C LEU A 495 1.95 -3.83 -18.84
N SER A 496 1.77 -4.36 -20.05
CA SER A 496 1.00 -5.59 -20.27
C SER A 496 1.91 -6.82 -20.22
N ILE A 497 1.44 -7.90 -19.58
CA ILE A 497 2.12 -9.19 -19.54
C ILE A 497 1.36 -10.20 -20.39
N LYS A 498 2.03 -10.90 -21.31
CA LYS A 498 1.42 -12.03 -22.05
C LYS A 498 1.62 -13.39 -21.40
N THR A 499 2.61 -13.51 -20.52
CA THR A 499 2.88 -14.74 -19.78
C THR A 499 1.70 -15.08 -18.86
N PRO A 500 1.18 -16.32 -18.89
CA PRO A 500 0.17 -16.75 -17.94
C PRO A 500 0.68 -16.66 -16.50
N VAL A 501 -0.19 -16.22 -15.60
CA VAL A 501 0.11 -16.02 -14.18
C VAL A 501 -0.63 -17.03 -13.30
N ILE A 502 -0.02 -17.39 -12.18
CA ILE A 502 -0.52 -18.26 -11.14
C ILE A 502 -1.34 -17.41 -10.16
N LEU A 503 -2.52 -17.89 -9.80
CA LEU A 503 -3.39 -17.23 -8.83
C LEU A 503 -3.40 -17.99 -7.51
N SER A 504 -3.48 -17.25 -6.41
CA SER A 504 -3.64 -17.81 -5.07
C SER A 504 -2.52 -18.80 -4.65
N GLY A 505 -1.34 -18.72 -5.28
CA GLY A 505 -0.25 -19.69 -5.10
C GLY A 505 -0.54 -21.11 -5.62
N ASP A 506 -1.62 -21.30 -6.38
CA ASP A 506 -2.06 -22.60 -6.88
C ASP A 506 -1.69 -22.75 -8.37
N ALA A 507 -0.65 -23.53 -8.66
CA ALA A 507 -0.18 -23.74 -10.04
C ALA A 507 -1.22 -24.38 -10.98
N SER A 508 -2.32 -24.92 -10.45
CA SER A 508 -3.46 -25.39 -11.27
C SER A 508 -4.37 -24.24 -11.72
N LYS A 509 -4.35 -23.09 -11.02
CA LYS A 509 -5.07 -21.87 -11.34
C LYS A 509 -4.16 -20.91 -12.10
N THR A 510 -4.12 -21.09 -13.42
CA THR A 510 -3.39 -20.20 -14.31
C THR A 510 -4.32 -19.43 -15.24
N THR A 511 -4.02 -18.16 -15.47
CA THR A 511 -4.84 -17.29 -16.33
C THR A 511 -3.99 -16.19 -16.96
N THR A 512 -4.61 -15.32 -17.76
CA THR A 512 -3.98 -14.16 -18.38
C THR A 512 -4.29 -12.88 -17.60
N PHE A 513 -3.42 -11.88 -17.71
CA PHE A 513 -3.50 -10.66 -16.90
C PHE A 513 -4.78 -9.85 -17.13
N ASP A 514 -5.32 -9.88 -18.35
CA ASP A 514 -6.59 -9.25 -18.77
C ASP A 514 -7.83 -9.89 -18.13
N LYS A 515 -7.69 -11.05 -17.48
CA LYS A 515 -8.78 -11.75 -16.78
C LYS A 515 -8.75 -11.53 -15.27
N ILE A 516 -7.79 -10.78 -14.76
CA ILE A 516 -7.59 -10.58 -13.32
C ILE A 516 -7.54 -9.10 -12.92
N SER A 517 -7.55 -8.20 -13.91
CA SER A 517 -7.75 -6.78 -13.73
C SER A 517 -8.36 -6.17 -14.99
N LYS A 518 -9.10 -5.08 -14.83
CA LYS A 518 -9.73 -4.31 -15.90
C LYS A 518 -8.73 -3.79 -16.92
N SER A 519 -7.57 -3.30 -16.47
CA SER A 519 -6.52 -2.82 -17.38
C SER A 519 -5.67 -3.93 -17.99
N GLY A 520 -5.62 -5.11 -17.34
CA GLY A 520 -4.68 -6.18 -17.70
C GLY A 520 -3.21 -5.74 -17.62
N LYS A 521 -2.88 -4.80 -16.72
CA LYS A 521 -1.57 -4.12 -16.68
C LYS A 521 -0.98 -3.99 -15.27
N ILE A 522 0.34 -3.78 -15.26
CA ILE A 522 1.13 -3.34 -14.10
C ILE A 522 1.34 -1.83 -14.17
N ALA A 523 1.17 -1.13 -13.06
CA ALA A 523 1.39 0.31 -12.95
C ALA A 523 2.83 0.70 -13.34
N ASN A 524 2.98 1.79 -14.12
CA ASN A 524 4.28 2.27 -14.58
C ASN A 524 4.35 3.80 -14.64
N ALA A 525 5.09 4.43 -13.74
CA ALA A 525 5.15 5.87 -13.63
C ALA A 525 5.81 6.55 -14.83
N TYR A 526 6.80 5.89 -15.44
CA TYR A 526 7.51 6.43 -16.60
C TYR A 526 6.56 6.60 -17.79
N ASN A 527 5.85 5.53 -18.17
CA ASN A 527 4.85 5.58 -19.21
C ASN A 527 3.70 6.53 -18.86
N ALA A 528 3.24 6.53 -17.60
CA ALA A 528 2.15 7.39 -17.16
C ALA A 528 2.49 8.88 -17.31
N LEU A 529 3.72 9.30 -16.98
CA LEU A 529 4.13 10.70 -17.14
C LEU A 529 4.29 11.13 -18.59
N ILE A 530 4.68 10.21 -19.49
CA ILE A 530 4.69 10.46 -20.94
C ILE A 530 3.26 10.68 -21.44
N MET A 531 2.35 9.77 -21.09
CA MET A 531 0.95 9.86 -21.50
C MET A 531 0.28 11.12 -20.93
N ALA A 532 0.54 11.45 -19.67
CA ALA A 532 0.06 12.68 -19.04
C ALA A 532 0.54 13.95 -19.75
N GLU A 533 1.79 13.96 -20.27
CA GLU A 533 2.28 15.07 -21.09
C GLU A 533 1.48 15.22 -22.39
N MET A 534 1.14 14.09 -23.02
CA MET A 534 0.39 14.09 -24.28
C MET A 534 -1.06 14.54 -24.07
N VAL A 535 -1.74 14.01 -23.05
CA VAL A 535 -3.11 14.40 -22.68
C VAL A 535 -3.17 15.88 -22.30
N SER A 536 -2.27 16.34 -21.41
CA SER A 536 -2.25 17.75 -20.97
C SER A 536 -1.98 18.77 -22.09
N LYS A 537 -1.37 18.33 -23.19
CA LYS A 537 -1.15 19.13 -24.41
C LYS A 537 -2.26 18.97 -25.46
N GLY A 538 -3.29 18.16 -25.18
CA GLY A 538 -4.39 17.86 -26.11
C GLY A 538 -3.94 17.07 -27.34
N LYS A 539 -2.84 16.30 -27.25
CA LYS A 539 -2.32 15.52 -28.38
C LYS A 539 -3.04 14.17 -28.54
N ILE A 540 -3.54 13.62 -27.45
CA ILE A 540 -4.32 12.38 -27.39
C ILE A 540 -5.45 12.59 -26.39
N ASN A 541 -6.52 11.81 -26.51
CA ASN A 541 -7.59 11.78 -25.52
C ASN A 541 -7.29 10.66 -24.50
N SER A 542 -7.44 10.93 -23.19
CA SER A 542 -7.28 9.89 -22.17
C SER A 542 -8.31 8.77 -22.26
N TYR A 543 -9.37 8.93 -23.06
CA TYR A 543 -10.41 7.92 -23.33
C TYR A 543 -10.23 7.20 -24.67
N GLU A 544 -9.15 7.46 -25.43
CA GLU A 544 -8.87 6.75 -26.68
C GLU A 544 -8.41 5.31 -26.39
N GLY A 545 -9.36 4.36 -26.36
CA GLY A 545 -9.08 2.92 -26.22
C GLY A 545 -10.02 2.12 -25.31
N GLU A 546 -11.02 2.76 -24.68
CA GLU A 546 -12.10 2.09 -23.94
C GLU A 546 -13.09 1.32 -24.83
#